data_AF-A0AAV4W5C3-F1
#
_entry.id   AF-A0AAV4W5C3-F1
#
_cell.length_a   1.000
_cell.length_b   1.000
_cell.length_c   1.000
_cell.angle_alpha   90.00
_cell.angle_beta   90.00
_cell.angle_gamma   90.00
#
_symmetry.space_group_name_H-M   'P 1'
#
loop_
_entity.id
_entity.type
_entity.pdbx_description
1 polymer ?
#
loop_
_entity_poly.entity_id
_entity_poly.type
_entity_poly.pdbx_seq_one_letter_code
_entity_poly.pdbx_strand_id
1 'polypeptide(L)'
;MPYEDFEFVEPVSWLKCALLKHQIDVNSSKQLQARTTVIPELKNFLERYATSARNELHLEVASKAIHVLRKLPNTEEEDILQKFAKENPKFWMYYGQALTLRGRWLAETCNENSSVIMRDYLEKALDVLKNINGNNDKNYASSVCNAFLAVARYADGQYQSIINYEKSTAYQAKLESIKNSRDQANQLRIKDITDDQRKLHLILTRQADIDQTEVKSVEADKKDFLKKL
;
A
#
# COMPACT_ATOMS: atom_id res chain seq x y z
N MET A 1 24.80 -31.09 -13.88
CA MET A 1 25.59 -30.09 -13.13
C MET A 1 24.73 -29.62 -11.97
N PRO A 2 25.25 -29.48 -10.74
CA PRO A 2 24.47 -29.13 -9.54
C PRO A 2 24.19 -27.61 -9.40
N TYR A 3 24.12 -26.88 -10.52
CA TYR A 3 24.03 -25.41 -10.54
C TYR A 3 22.62 -24.90 -10.89
N GLU A 4 21.62 -25.78 -10.93
CA GLU A 4 20.22 -25.42 -11.20
C GLU A 4 19.35 -25.31 -9.93
N ASP A 5 19.90 -25.62 -8.75
CA ASP A 5 19.18 -25.47 -7.49
C ASP A 5 18.86 -23.99 -7.21
N PHE A 6 17.59 -23.70 -6.88
CA PHE A 6 17.10 -22.35 -6.60
C PHE A 6 17.99 -21.55 -5.66
N GLU A 7 18.59 -22.19 -4.66
CA GLU A 7 19.44 -21.56 -3.65
C GLU A 7 20.65 -20.83 -4.24
N PHE A 8 21.16 -21.27 -5.40
CA PHE A 8 22.26 -20.61 -6.10
C PHE A 8 21.78 -19.60 -7.15
N VAL A 9 20.57 -19.80 -7.69
CA VAL A 9 19.96 -18.95 -8.73
C VAL A 9 19.24 -17.74 -8.11
N GLU A 10 18.75 -17.88 -6.88
CA GLU A 10 18.00 -16.86 -6.15
C GLU A 10 18.81 -15.57 -5.93
N PRO A 11 20.06 -15.62 -5.41
CA PRO A 11 20.81 -14.39 -5.12
C PRO A 11 21.17 -13.62 -6.39
N VAL A 12 21.49 -14.34 -7.47
CA VAL A 12 21.83 -13.76 -8.78
C VAL A 12 20.60 -13.12 -9.42
N SER A 13 19.46 -13.81 -9.35
CA SER A 13 18.18 -13.32 -9.87
C SER A 13 17.70 -12.09 -9.09
N TRP A 14 17.84 -12.11 -7.77
CA TRP A 14 17.49 -10.97 -6.93
C TRP A 14 18.43 -9.78 -7.14
N LEU A 15 19.73 -10.01 -7.33
CA LEU A 15 20.70 -8.96 -7.66
C LEU A 15 20.38 -8.31 -9.01
N LYS A 16 19.99 -9.09 -10.02
CA LYS A 16 19.47 -8.55 -11.29
C LYS A 16 18.22 -7.69 -11.08
N CYS A 17 17.29 -8.14 -10.23
CA CYS A 17 16.09 -7.39 -9.89
C CYS A 17 16.42 -6.05 -9.18
N ALA A 18 17.37 -6.06 -8.25
CA ALA A 18 17.83 -4.88 -7.52
C ALA A 18 18.54 -3.87 -8.44
N LEU A 19 19.34 -4.34 -9.39
CA LEU A 19 20.01 -3.49 -10.39
C LEU A 19 18.99 -2.84 -11.34
N LEU A 20 18.04 -3.61 -11.87
CA LEU A 20 16.97 -3.08 -12.72
C LEU A 20 16.12 -2.05 -11.97
N LYS A 21 15.80 -2.31 -10.70
CA LYS A 21 15.09 -1.35 -9.85
C LYS A 21 15.90 -0.07 -9.62
N HIS A 22 17.19 -0.18 -9.31
CA HIS A 22 18.07 0.97 -9.13
C HIS A 22 18.22 1.78 -10.43
N GLN A 23 18.22 1.14 -11.60
CA GLN A 23 18.19 1.83 -12.89
C GLN A 23 16.90 2.64 -13.11
N ILE A 24 15.75 2.16 -12.60
CA ILE A 24 14.48 2.91 -12.65
C ILE A 24 14.53 4.16 -11.73
N ASP A 25 15.15 4.03 -10.56
CA ASP A 25 15.27 5.10 -9.56
C ASP A 25 16.28 6.19 -9.98
N VAL A 26 17.46 5.80 -10.52
CA VAL A 26 18.52 6.71 -10.99
C VAL A 26 18.13 7.45 -12.29
N ASN A 27 17.31 6.84 -13.15
CA ASN A 27 16.89 7.44 -14.42
C ASN A 27 15.73 8.45 -14.31
N SER A 28 15.34 8.86 -13.10
CA SER A 28 14.22 9.76 -12.83
C SER A 28 14.32 11.14 -13.53
N SER A 29 15.50 11.55 -14.01
CA SER A 29 15.71 12.92 -14.49
C SER A 29 15.91 13.10 -15.99
N LYS A 30 16.24 12.07 -16.81
CA LYS A 30 16.66 12.33 -18.21
C LYS A 30 16.26 11.38 -19.34
N GLN A 31 15.63 10.22 -19.14
CA GLN A 31 15.27 9.36 -20.30
C GLN A 31 13.94 8.59 -20.12
N LEU A 32 12.84 9.15 -20.65
CA LEU A 32 11.56 8.44 -20.76
C LEU A 32 11.67 7.12 -21.55
N GLN A 33 12.53 7.05 -22.57
CA GLN A 33 12.69 5.86 -23.44
C GLN A 33 13.33 4.65 -22.73
N ALA A 34 14.20 4.89 -21.75
CA ALA A 34 14.79 3.82 -20.95
C ALA A 34 13.76 3.20 -20.00
N ARG A 35 12.84 4.01 -19.45
CA ARG A 35 11.72 3.48 -18.63
C ARG A 35 10.77 2.60 -19.44
N THR A 36 10.47 2.97 -20.68
CA THR A 36 9.60 2.19 -21.57
C THR A 36 10.14 0.80 -21.90
N THR A 37 11.46 0.59 -21.85
CA THR A 37 12.10 -0.72 -22.14
C THR A 37 12.42 -1.52 -20.88
N VAL A 38 12.87 -0.85 -19.80
CA VAL A 38 13.28 -1.49 -18.55
C VAL A 38 12.09 -1.98 -17.72
N ILE A 39 10.95 -1.27 -17.73
CA ILE A 39 9.76 -1.69 -16.94
C ILE A 39 9.16 -3.00 -17.48
N PRO A 40 8.93 -3.17 -18.80
CA PRO A 40 8.46 -4.45 -19.35
C PRO A 40 9.46 -5.59 -19.14
N GLU A 41 10.76 -5.32 -19.25
CA GLU A 41 11.80 -6.34 -19.02
C GLU A 41 11.79 -6.81 -17.55
N LEU A 42 11.68 -5.87 -16.60
CA LEU A 42 11.58 -6.18 -15.19
C LEU A 42 10.28 -6.95 -14.87
N LYS A 43 9.15 -6.58 -15.49
CA LYS A 43 7.86 -7.26 -15.33
C LYS A 43 7.96 -8.72 -15.79
N ASN A 44 8.44 -8.96 -17.01
CA ASN A 44 8.63 -10.31 -17.55
C ASN A 44 9.63 -11.13 -16.73
N PHE A 45 10.72 -10.50 -16.25
CA PHE A 45 11.68 -11.16 -15.38
C PHE A 45 11.07 -11.60 -14.04
N LEU A 46 10.35 -10.70 -13.37
CA LEU A 46 9.69 -10.99 -12.10
C LEU A 46 8.56 -12.03 -12.23
N GLU A 47 7.82 -12.04 -13.34
CA GLU A 47 6.79 -13.06 -13.62
C GLU A 47 7.40 -14.45 -13.77
N ARG A 48 8.49 -14.56 -14.54
CA ARG A 48 9.25 -15.81 -14.68
C ARG A 48 9.87 -16.25 -13.36
N TYR A 49 10.45 -15.33 -12.62
CA TYR A 49 11.04 -15.58 -11.31
C TYR A 49 10.00 -16.06 -10.30
N ALA A 50 8.82 -15.42 -10.24
CA ALA A 50 7.72 -15.85 -9.38
C ALA A 50 7.19 -17.23 -9.76
N THR A 51 7.16 -17.57 -11.04
CA THR A 51 6.70 -18.87 -11.54
C THR A 51 7.72 -19.97 -11.22
N SER A 52 9.02 -19.73 -11.42
CA SER A 52 10.09 -20.66 -11.04
C SER A 52 10.08 -20.91 -9.53
N ALA A 53 10.05 -19.85 -8.72
CA ALA A 53 10.02 -19.94 -7.25
C ALA A 53 8.79 -20.74 -6.75
N ARG A 54 7.65 -20.65 -7.44
CA ARG A 54 6.44 -21.41 -7.09
C ARG A 54 6.55 -22.88 -7.47
N ASN A 55 7.15 -23.19 -8.61
CA ASN A 55 7.39 -24.56 -9.06
C ASN A 55 8.36 -25.30 -8.13
N GLU A 56 9.30 -24.56 -7.53
CA GLU A 56 10.30 -25.07 -6.58
C GLU A 56 9.85 -24.93 -5.11
N LEU A 57 8.58 -24.62 -4.85
CA LEU A 57 7.97 -24.50 -3.51
C LEU A 57 8.53 -23.40 -2.59
N HIS A 58 9.29 -22.43 -3.13
CA HIS A 58 9.77 -21.25 -2.43
C HIS A 58 8.72 -20.12 -2.42
N LEU A 59 7.63 -20.33 -1.67
CA LEU A 59 6.44 -19.47 -1.65
C LEU A 59 6.71 -18.04 -1.15
N GLU A 60 7.65 -17.85 -0.21
CA GLU A 60 8.00 -16.52 0.28
C GLU A 60 8.67 -15.66 -0.80
N VAL A 61 9.53 -16.28 -1.61
CA VAL A 61 10.27 -15.62 -2.68
C VAL A 61 9.32 -15.25 -3.82
N ALA A 62 8.42 -16.18 -4.19
CA ALA A 62 7.35 -15.90 -5.14
C ALA A 62 6.44 -14.74 -4.66
N SER A 63 6.10 -14.71 -3.36
CA SER A 63 5.27 -13.66 -2.78
C SER A 63 5.96 -12.29 -2.80
N LYS A 64 7.27 -12.24 -2.52
CA LYS A 64 8.08 -11.01 -2.64
C LYS A 64 8.11 -10.51 -4.09
N ALA A 65 8.30 -11.40 -5.06
CA ALA A 65 8.32 -11.06 -6.48
C ALA A 65 6.97 -10.50 -6.96
N ILE A 66 5.86 -11.14 -6.58
CA ILE A 66 4.50 -10.68 -6.87
C ILE A 66 4.22 -9.31 -6.22
N HIS A 67 4.71 -9.10 -5.00
CA HIS A 67 4.58 -7.80 -4.33
C HIS A 67 5.32 -6.68 -5.07
N VAL A 68 6.50 -6.97 -5.60
CA VAL A 68 7.25 -6.00 -6.43
C VAL A 68 6.53 -5.77 -7.75
N LEU A 69 6.03 -6.81 -8.43
CA LEU A 69 5.23 -6.67 -9.65
C LEU A 69 4.02 -5.76 -9.46
N ARG A 70 3.28 -5.93 -8.36
CA ARG A 70 2.11 -5.10 -8.04
C ARG A 70 2.47 -3.62 -7.82
N LYS A 71 3.71 -3.34 -7.42
CA LYS A 71 4.20 -1.97 -7.19
C LYS A 71 4.79 -1.32 -8.45
N LEU A 72 4.98 -2.06 -9.53
CA LEU A 72 5.44 -1.48 -10.80
C LEU A 72 4.29 -0.72 -11.47
N PRO A 73 4.56 0.44 -12.07
CA PRO A 73 3.55 1.17 -12.84
C PRO A 73 3.08 0.28 -13.99
N ASN A 74 1.76 0.15 -14.14
CA ASN A 74 1.18 -0.66 -15.19
C ASN A 74 1.25 0.11 -16.52
N THR A 75 2.41 0.01 -17.19
CA THR A 75 2.69 0.71 -18.45
C THR A 75 1.65 0.44 -19.53
N GLU A 76 1.04 -0.75 -19.53
CA GLU A 76 -0.05 -1.09 -20.46
C GLU A 76 -1.32 -0.26 -20.21
N GLU A 77 -1.69 -0.01 -18.95
CA GLU A 77 -2.84 0.83 -18.61
C GLU A 77 -2.56 2.29 -18.98
N GLU A 78 -1.39 2.82 -18.62
CA GLU A 78 -0.98 4.19 -18.96
C GLU A 78 -0.94 4.41 -20.48
N ASP A 79 -0.40 3.45 -21.25
CA ASP A 79 -0.35 3.52 -22.71
C ASP A 79 -1.76 3.53 -23.34
N ILE A 80 -2.69 2.73 -22.81
CA ILE A 80 -4.08 2.70 -23.27
C ILE A 80 -4.78 4.03 -22.93
N LEU A 81 -4.63 4.53 -21.71
CA LEU A 81 -5.19 5.82 -21.29
C LEU A 81 -4.64 6.97 -22.15
N GLN A 82 -3.34 6.95 -22.47
CA GLN A 82 -2.69 7.97 -23.29
C GLN A 82 -3.20 7.93 -24.74
N LYS A 83 -3.52 6.76 -25.30
CA LYS A 83 -4.17 6.64 -26.62
C LYS A 83 -5.54 7.32 -26.62
N PHE A 84 -6.40 7.00 -25.66
CA PHE A 84 -7.72 7.63 -25.55
C PHE A 84 -7.65 9.14 -25.29
N ALA A 85 -6.65 9.60 -24.54
CA ALA A 85 -6.42 11.02 -24.30
C ALA A 85 -6.04 11.79 -25.58
N LYS A 86 -5.32 11.16 -26.52
CA LYS A 86 -5.02 11.77 -27.83
C LYS A 86 -6.26 11.91 -28.69
N GLU A 87 -7.19 10.97 -28.59
CA GLU A 87 -8.45 10.97 -29.35
C GLU A 87 -9.48 11.95 -28.79
N ASN A 88 -9.49 12.17 -27.47
CA ASN A 88 -10.52 12.94 -26.79
C ASN A 88 -9.92 13.97 -25.82
N PRO A 89 -10.03 15.29 -26.11
CA PRO A 89 -9.42 16.33 -25.27
C PRO A 89 -10.03 16.44 -23.86
N LYS A 90 -11.24 15.92 -23.66
CA LYS A 90 -11.93 15.88 -22.35
C LYS A 90 -11.75 14.55 -21.61
N PHE A 91 -11.00 13.60 -22.17
CA PHE A 91 -10.83 12.26 -21.59
C PHE A 91 -10.40 12.29 -20.13
N TRP A 92 -9.35 13.06 -19.81
CA TRP A 92 -8.81 13.14 -18.45
C TRP A 92 -9.82 13.68 -17.44
N MET A 93 -10.71 14.58 -17.88
CA MET A 93 -11.79 15.09 -17.02
C MET A 93 -12.77 13.97 -16.69
N TYR A 94 -13.24 13.22 -17.70
CA TYR A 94 -14.13 12.09 -17.48
C TYR A 94 -13.47 10.95 -16.69
N TYR A 95 -12.19 10.69 -16.92
CA TYR A 95 -11.43 9.70 -16.15
C TYR A 95 -11.34 10.09 -14.68
N GLY A 96 -11.03 11.35 -14.36
CA GLY A 96 -11.04 11.85 -12.99
C GLY A 96 -12.41 11.78 -12.32
N GLN A 97 -13.49 12.10 -13.05
CA GLN A 97 -14.87 11.94 -12.56
C GLN A 97 -15.20 10.46 -12.29
N ALA A 98 -14.82 9.56 -13.19
CA ALA A 98 -15.05 8.12 -13.05
C ALA A 98 -14.28 7.54 -11.85
N LEU A 99 -13.02 7.94 -11.65
CA LEU A 99 -12.23 7.56 -10.47
C LEU A 99 -12.89 8.06 -9.18
N THR A 100 -13.36 9.30 -9.16
CA THR A 100 -14.07 9.88 -8.00
C THR A 100 -15.34 9.07 -7.69
N LEU A 101 -16.15 8.76 -8.70
CA LEU A 101 -17.38 7.98 -8.55
C LEU A 101 -17.07 6.57 -8.04
N ARG A 102 -16.09 5.90 -8.63
CA ARG A 102 -15.67 4.55 -8.23
C ARG A 102 -15.16 4.54 -6.79
N GLY A 103 -14.35 5.52 -6.39
CA GLY A 103 -13.88 5.65 -5.01
C GLY A 103 -15.03 5.79 -4.01
N ARG A 104 -16.06 6.58 -4.33
CA ARG A 104 -17.27 6.71 -3.49
C ARG A 104 -18.04 5.39 -3.39
N TRP A 105 -18.26 4.70 -4.50
CA TRP A 105 -18.94 3.40 -4.49
C TRP A 105 -18.17 2.33 -3.72
N LEU A 106 -16.84 2.28 -3.87
CA LEU A 106 -16.01 1.34 -3.09
C LEU A 106 -16.10 1.63 -1.59
N ALA A 107 -16.17 2.91 -1.21
CA ALA A 107 -16.38 3.32 0.18
C ALA A 107 -17.76 2.91 0.70
N GLU A 108 -18.82 3.11 -0.07
CA GLU A 108 -20.19 2.77 0.32
C GLU A 108 -20.42 1.26 0.39
N THR A 109 -19.80 0.48 -0.50
CA THR A 109 -19.98 -0.97 -0.58
C THR A 109 -18.96 -1.78 0.21
N CYS A 110 -17.98 -1.13 0.83
CA CYS A 110 -16.89 -1.76 1.60
C CYS A 110 -16.12 -2.84 0.82
N ASN A 111 -16.02 -2.70 -0.50
CA ASN A 111 -15.44 -3.72 -1.39
C ASN A 111 -13.91 -3.60 -1.57
N GLU A 112 -13.26 -2.65 -0.90
CA GLU A 112 -11.82 -2.43 -1.03
C GLU A 112 -11.24 -1.88 0.27
N ASN A 113 -9.92 -2.05 0.47
CA ASN A 113 -9.24 -1.52 1.64
C ASN A 113 -9.25 0.02 1.64
N SER A 114 -9.44 0.64 2.80
CA SER A 114 -9.50 2.11 2.93
C SER A 114 -8.27 2.84 2.37
N SER A 115 -7.07 2.26 2.57
CA SER A 115 -5.83 2.82 2.03
C SER A 115 -5.78 2.82 0.51
N VAL A 116 -6.38 1.80 -0.13
CA VAL A 116 -6.48 1.65 -1.57
C VAL A 116 -7.55 2.61 -2.12
N ILE A 117 -8.71 2.70 -1.47
CA ILE A 117 -9.77 3.67 -1.83
C ILE A 117 -9.22 5.10 -1.84
N MET A 118 -8.51 5.49 -0.78
CA MET A 118 -7.92 6.83 -0.68
C MET A 118 -6.87 7.05 -1.77
N ARG A 119 -5.85 6.20 -1.86
CA ARG A 119 -4.68 6.42 -2.72
C ARG A 119 -4.99 6.25 -4.21
N ASP A 120 -5.57 5.11 -4.56
CA ASP A 120 -5.60 4.65 -5.95
C ASP A 120 -6.83 5.15 -6.71
N TYR A 121 -7.83 5.69 -6.00
CA TYR A 121 -9.06 6.21 -6.59
C TYR A 121 -9.28 7.69 -6.27
N LEU A 122 -9.37 8.07 -4.99
CA LEU A 122 -9.75 9.43 -4.62
C LEU A 122 -8.60 10.44 -4.83
N GLU A 123 -7.40 10.15 -4.34
CA GLU A 123 -6.22 11.00 -4.56
C GLU A 123 -5.79 10.98 -6.03
N LYS A 124 -5.76 9.80 -6.65
CA LYS A 124 -5.49 9.65 -8.09
C LYS A 124 -6.46 10.47 -8.95
N ALA A 125 -7.75 10.51 -8.63
CA ALA A 125 -8.72 11.35 -9.34
C ALA A 125 -8.33 12.83 -9.28
N LEU A 126 -7.87 13.28 -8.12
CA LEU A 126 -7.53 14.66 -7.84
C LEU A 126 -6.23 15.06 -8.54
N ASP A 127 -5.24 14.16 -8.57
CA ASP A 127 -3.99 14.33 -9.32
C ASP A 127 -4.25 14.41 -10.82
N VAL A 128 -5.07 13.50 -11.36
CA VAL A 128 -5.49 13.53 -12.77
C VAL A 128 -6.17 14.84 -13.11
N LEU A 129 -7.14 15.27 -12.30
CA LEU A 129 -7.89 16.49 -12.58
C LEU A 129 -7.00 17.71 -12.49
N LYS A 130 -6.18 17.88 -11.44
CA LYS A 130 -5.26 19.02 -11.27
C LYS A 130 -4.30 19.21 -12.43
N ASN A 131 -3.87 18.13 -13.07
CA ASN A 131 -2.92 18.16 -14.18
C ASN A 131 -3.54 18.61 -15.51
N ILE A 132 -4.86 18.87 -15.56
CA ILE A 132 -5.55 19.38 -16.75
C ILE A 132 -5.39 20.91 -16.80
N ASN A 133 -4.65 21.41 -17.79
CA ASN A 133 -4.43 22.85 -18.06
C ASN A 133 -5.68 23.56 -18.66
N GLY A 134 -6.86 23.38 -18.05
CA GLY A 134 -8.15 23.85 -18.57
C GLY A 134 -8.85 24.83 -17.62
N ASN A 135 -8.27 25.99 -17.36
CA ASN A 135 -8.70 26.90 -16.28
C ASN A 135 -10.09 27.58 -16.45
N ASN A 136 -10.78 27.43 -17.59
CA ASN A 136 -12.00 28.23 -17.89
C ASN A 136 -13.30 27.43 -18.15
N ASP A 137 -13.33 26.10 -18.02
CA ASP A 137 -14.58 25.32 -18.13
C ASP A 137 -15.25 25.16 -16.75
N LYS A 138 -16.48 25.66 -16.60
CA LYS A 138 -17.27 25.52 -15.35
C LYS A 138 -17.43 24.04 -14.95
N ASN A 139 -17.53 23.14 -15.92
CA ASN A 139 -17.65 21.70 -15.66
C ASN A 139 -16.37 21.11 -15.07
N TYR A 140 -15.21 21.63 -15.48
CA TYR A 140 -13.92 21.23 -14.92
C TYR A 140 -13.79 21.68 -13.47
N ALA A 141 -14.10 22.95 -13.17
CA ALA A 141 -14.11 23.46 -11.79
C ALA A 141 -15.04 22.65 -10.88
N SER A 142 -16.24 22.31 -11.36
CA SER A 142 -17.17 21.44 -10.62
C SER A 142 -16.60 20.05 -10.36
N SER A 143 -15.92 19.45 -11.35
CA SER A 143 -15.30 18.13 -11.22
C SER A 143 -14.18 18.11 -10.19
N VAL A 144 -13.31 19.12 -10.22
CA VAL A 144 -12.22 19.31 -9.24
C VAL A 144 -12.81 19.48 -7.85
N CYS A 145 -13.80 20.36 -7.67
CA CYS A 145 -14.49 20.54 -6.38
C CYS A 145 -15.13 19.25 -5.88
N ASN A 146 -15.76 18.46 -6.75
CA ASN A 146 -16.36 17.18 -6.39
C ASN A 146 -15.33 16.14 -5.94
N ALA A 147 -14.16 16.11 -6.58
CA ALA A 147 -13.05 15.23 -6.18
C ALA A 147 -12.48 15.64 -4.81
N PHE A 148 -12.21 16.94 -4.59
CA PHE A 148 -11.81 17.46 -3.29
C PHE A 148 -12.83 17.13 -2.19
N LEU A 149 -14.12 17.36 -2.46
CA LEU A 149 -15.19 17.04 -1.52
C LEU A 149 -15.26 15.55 -1.22
N ALA A 150 -15.00 14.68 -2.21
CA ALA A 150 -14.97 13.23 -2.00
C ALA A 150 -13.82 12.82 -1.07
N VAL A 151 -12.61 13.34 -1.31
CA VAL A 151 -11.43 13.10 -0.46
C VAL A 151 -11.70 13.59 0.97
N ALA A 152 -12.18 14.83 1.14
CA ALA A 152 -12.41 15.41 2.45
C ALA A 152 -13.47 14.64 3.24
N ARG A 153 -14.61 14.30 2.61
CA ARG A 153 -15.66 13.50 3.26
C ARG A 153 -15.18 12.11 3.64
N TYR A 154 -14.40 11.47 2.77
CA TYR A 154 -13.86 10.16 3.05
C TYR A 154 -12.84 10.20 4.19
N ALA A 155 -11.92 11.16 4.17
CA ALA A 155 -10.94 11.38 5.24
C ALA A 155 -11.62 11.67 6.59
N ASP A 156 -12.65 12.53 6.61
CA ASP A 156 -13.43 12.82 7.82
C ASP A 156 -14.14 11.58 8.33
N GLY A 157 -14.81 10.82 7.44
CA GLY A 157 -15.47 9.57 7.80
C GLY A 157 -14.50 8.55 8.44
N GLN A 158 -13.32 8.38 7.86
CA GLN A 158 -12.28 7.50 8.42
C GLN A 158 -11.73 8.02 9.76
N TYR A 159 -11.51 9.33 9.87
CA TYR A 159 -11.09 9.97 11.12
C TYR A 159 -12.12 9.76 12.24
N GLN A 160 -13.40 10.03 11.97
CA GLN A 160 -14.48 9.82 12.94
C GLN A 160 -14.62 8.35 13.33
N SER A 161 -14.46 7.43 12.37
CA SER A 161 -14.47 5.99 12.64
C SER A 161 -13.37 5.59 13.65
N ILE A 162 -12.15 6.10 13.46
CA ILE A 162 -11.04 5.86 14.40
C ILE A 162 -11.35 6.48 15.77
N ILE A 163 -11.85 7.72 15.83
CA ILE A 163 -12.24 8.37 17.09
C ILE A 163 -13.32 7.57 17.84
N ASN A 164 -14.30 7.02 17.11
CA ASN A 164 -15.34 6.18 17.69
C ASN A 164 -14.77 4.84 18.19
N TYR A 165 -13.83 4.25 17.44
CA TYR A 165 -13.10 3.06 17.89
C TYR A 165 -12.29 3.33 19.16
N GLU A 166 -11.57 4.45 19.27
CA GLU A 166 -10.81 4.84 20.47
C GLU A 166 -11.69 5.00 21.72
N LYS A 167 -12.95 5.41 21.53
CA LYS A 167 -13.95 5.52 22.60
C LYS A 167 -14.62 4.19 22.95
N SER A 168 -14.42 3.15 22.14
CA SER A 168 -15.08 1.86 22.32
C SER A 168 -14.49 1.06 23.48
N THR A 169 -15.31 0.19 24.07
CA THR A 169 -14.86 -0.78 25.08
C THR A 169 -13.82 -1.74 24.53
N ALA A 170 -13.87 -2.08 23.24
CA ALA A 170 -12.90 -2.94 22.58
C ALA A 170 -11.49 -2.32 22.59
N TYR A 171 -11.39 -1.00 22.37
CA TYR A 171 -10.10 -0.30 22.45
C TYR A 171 -9.58 -0.23 23.88
N GLN A 172 -10.44 0.08 24.85
CA GLN A 172 -10.06 0.09 26.27
C GLN A 172 -9.61 -1.30 26.74
N ALA A 173 -10.32 -2.36 26.35
CA ALA A 173 -9.94 -3.75 26.64
C ALA A 173 -8.58 -4.12 26.01
N LYS A 174 -8.28 -3.61 24.80
CA LYS A 174 -6.98 -3.80 24.17
C LYS A 174 -5.85 -3.12 24.97
N LEU A 175 -6.06 -1.88 25.42
CA LEU A 175 -5.10 -1.19 26.29
C LEU A 175 -4.88 -1.92 27.62
N GLU A 176 -5.95 -2.44 28.22
CA GLU A 176 -5.87 -3.24 29.44
C GLU A 176 -5.11 -4.55 29.22
N SER A 177 -5.36 -5.25 28.11
CA SER A 177 -4.65 -6.47 27.72
C SER A 177 -3.15 -6.23 27.56
N ILE A 178 -2.75 -5.11 26.93
CA ILE A 178 -1.34 -4.71 26.79
C ILE A 178 -0.70 -4.52 28.16
N LYS A 179 -1.39 -3.80 29.07
CA LYS A 179 -0.89 -3.54 30.42
C LYS A 179 -0.72 -4.84 31.20
N ASN A 180 -1.75 -5.70 31.20
CA ASN A 180 -1.74 -6.98 31.91
C ASN A 180 -0.62 -7.89 31.40
N SER A 181 -0.43 -7.98 30.08
CA SER A 181 0.64 -8.78 29.47
C SER A 181 2.03 -8.28 29.86
N ARG A 182 2.24 -6.95 29.91
CA ARG A 182 3.50 -6.36 30.38
C ARG A 182 3.75 -6.61 31.87
N ASP A 183 2.73 -6.46 32.71
CA ASP A 183 2.85 -6.66 34.14
C ASP A 183 3.18 -8.13 34.46
N GLN A 184 2.53 -9.07 33.78
CA GLN A 184 2.85 -10.51 33.90
C GLN A 184 4.27 -10.82 33.41
N ALA A 185 4.70 -10.26 32.27
CA ALA A 185 6.08 -10.43 31.80
C ALA A 185 7.10 -9.88 32.82
N ASN A 186 6.86 -8.68 33.36
CA ASN A 186 7.74 -8.07 34.37
C ASN A 186 7.84 -8.90 35.66
N GLN A 187 6.74 -9.52 36.12
CA GLN A 187 6.75 -10.40 37.28
C GLN A 187 7.61 -11.65 37.07
N LEU A 188 7.60 -12.20 35.85
CA LEU A 188 8.43 -13.36 35.49
C LEU A 188 9.91 -13.01 35.41
N ARG A 189 10.28 -11.75 35.11
CA ARG A 189 11.67 -11.28 35.05
C ARG A 189 12.38 -11.27 36.41
N ILE A 190 11.65 -11.14 37.50
CA ILE A 190 12.19 -10.87 38.85
C ILE A 190 12.52 -12.16 39.63
N LYS A 191 12.13 -13.34 39.14
CA LYS A 191 12.22 -14.62 39.88
C LYS A 191 13.24 -15.58 39.25
N ASP A 192 13.81 -16.49 40.04
CA ASP A 192 14.45 -17.70 39.52
C ASP A 192 13.38 -18.59 38.90
N ILE A 193 13.23 -18.48 37.57
CA ILE A 193 12.12 -19.05 36.80
C ILE A 193 12.50 -20.34 36.09
N THR A 194 11.52 -21.24 35.97
CA THR A 194 11.62 -22.47 35.17
C THR A 194 11.69 -22.17 33.67
N ASP A 195 12.11 -23.15 32.86
CA ASP A 195 12.21 -22.97 31.40
C ASP A 195 10.85 -22.62 30.76
N ASP A 196 9.75 -23.21 31.25
CA ASP A 196 8.39 -22.87 30.78
C ASP A 196 7.98 -21.44 31.13
N GLN A 197 8.37 -20.95 32.31
CA GLN A 197 8.13 -19.57 32.72
C GLN A 197 8.96 -18.58 31.87
N ARG A 198 10.17 -18.97 31.45
CA ARG A 198 10.99 -18.18 30.51
C ARG A 198 10.33 -18.09 29.13
N LYS A 199 9.80 -19.20 28.62
CA LYS A 199 9.03 -19.20 27.35
C LYS A 199 7.78 -18.32 27.45
N LEU A 200 7.04 -18.42 28.56
CA LEU A 200 5.87 -17.59 28.81
C LEU A 200 6.21 -16.09 28.83
N HIS A 201 7.31 -15.70 29.49
CA HIS A 201 7.80 -14.32 29.48
C HIS A 201 8.02 -13.81 28.06
N LEU A 202 8.67 -14.60 27.20
CA LEU A 202 8.92 -14.21 25.81
C LEU A 202 7.63 -14.02 25.02
N ILE A 203 6.65 -14.92 25.19
CA ILE A 203 5.35 -14.84 24.53
C ILE A 203 4.59 -13.58 24.97
N LEU A 204 4.49 -13.34 26.28
CA LEU A 204 3.79 -12.18 26.83
C LEU A 204 4.43 -10.86 26.40
N THR A 205 5.76 -10.79 26.38
CA THR A 205 6.50 -9.62 25.89
C THR A 205 6.18 -9.36 24.41
N ARG A 206 6.28 -10.40 23.58
CA ARG A 206 6.02 -10.30 22.14
C ARG A 206 4.57 -9.93 21.85
N GLN A 207 3.62 -10.50 22.57
CA GLN A 207 2.19 -10.16 22.43
C GLN A 207 1.94 -8.70 22.76
N ALA A 208 2.47 -8.21 23.89
CA ALA A 208 2.33 -6.81 24.28
C ALA A 208 2.95 -5.85 23.25
N ASP A 209 4.08 -6.22 22.64
CA ASP A 209 4.73 -5.41 21.61
C ASP A 209 3.94 -5.37 20.30
N ILE A 210 3.35 -6.50 19.89
CA ILE A 210 2.48 -6.58 18.71
C ILE A 210 1.25 -5.68 18.92
N ASP A 211 0.55 -5.85 20.03
CA ASP A 211 -0.66 -5.10 20.35
C ASP A 211 -0.37 -3.60 20.49
N GLN A 212 0.77 -3.24 21.09
CA GLN A 212 1.21 -1.85 21.18
C GLN A 212 1.50 -1.25 19.80
N THR A 213 2.09 -2.03 18.90
CA THR A 213 2.39 -1.59 17.53
C THR A 213 1.10 -1.34 16.75
N GLU A 214 0.10 -2.21 16.92
CA GLU A 214 -1.23 -2.03 16.33
C GLU A 214 -1.89 -0.73 16.81
N VAL A 215 -1.89 -0.48 18.13
CA VAL A 215 -2.43 0.77 18.70
C VAL A 215 -1.73 2.01 18.14
N LYS A 216 -0.39 1.97 18.02
CA LYS A 216 0.39 3.05 17.41
C LYS A 216 0.05 3.26 15.93
N SER A 217 -0.21 2.18 15.19
CA SER A 217 -0.63 2.25 13.79
C SER A 217 -1.96 2.97 13.65
N VAL A 218 -2.95 2.66 14.49
CA VAL A 218 -4.25 3.34 14.52
C VAL A 218 -4.08 4.84 14.79
N GLU A 219 -3.21 5.20 15.72
CA GLU A 219 -2.89 6.60 16.03
C GLU A 219 -2.21 7.34 14.86
N ALA A 220 -1.34 6.64 14.12
CA ALA A 220 -0.69 7.18 12.93
C ALA A 220 -1.71 7.41 11.81
N ASP A 221 -2.57 6.42 11.54
CA ASP A 221 -3.64 6.52 10.54
C ASP A 221 -4.57 7.70 10.84
N LYS A 222 -4.94 7.90 12.12
CA LYS A 222 -5.73 9.05 12.57
C LYS A 222 -5.08 10.38 12.20
N LYS A 223 -3.77 10.53 12.47
CA LYS A 223 -3.01 11.74 12.13
C LYS A 223 -2.91 11.94 10.63
N ASP A 224 -2.77 10.86 9.87
CA ASP A 224 -2.66 10.94 8.42
C ASP A 224 -3.98 11.30 7.75
N PHE A 225 -5.12 10.85 8.25
CA PHE A 225 -6.43 11.33 7.79
C PHE A 225 -6.67 12.80 8.15
N LEU A 226 -6.25 13.23 9.35
CA LEU A 226 -6.38 14.64 9.76
C LEU A 226 -5.61 15.60 8.84
N LYS A 227 -4.45 15.20 8.31
CA LYS A 227 -3.68 16.02 7.35
C LYS A 227 -4.36 16.18 5.98
N LYS A 228 -5.35 15.34 5.67
CA LYS A 228 -6.08 15.33 4.40
C LYS A 228 -7.40 16.13 4.46
N LEU A 229 -7.74 16.64 5.66
CA LEU A 229 -8.83 17.59 5.91
C LEU A 229 -8.32 19.02 5.75
#